data_AF-W2RL99-F1
#
_entry.id   AF-W2RL99-F1
#
_cell.length_a   1.000
_cell.length_b   1.000
_cell.length_c   1.000
_cell.angle_alpha   90.00
_cell.angle_beta   90.00
_cell.angle_gamma   90.00
#
_symmetry.space_group_name_H-M   'P 1'
#
loop_
_entity.id
_entity.type
_entity.pdbx_description
1 polymer ?
#
loop_
_entity_poly.entity_id
_entity_poly.type
_entity_poly.pdbx_seq_one_letter_code
_entity_poly.pdbx_strand_id
1 'polypeptide(L)'
;MLAQEDSGLFQLPIEIRNRIFEYALEEDDDLLQPFGHDRLYFRPDRRCPQVIQLFFLRACKRAYQETRAMPVSLADHTIWLAGGPYRLLPNSRGATGKMLAWQESLNREQRAAVRRIRLYTESLKLHELPLVSDLHAGQVSLVVRASRASAFAPHMWSYCPQFFALCPWLPGYCFPEMMSAQPQEPDMSFLRSKMDETTWGGRISQIEGLEKFRLELEAPEHLKDDFEAVLARAKYWRFPISGSFDALLPTGEVRRWSWKGYAEPRADHEASLTDEAVALLPQTTYMVAEISWIKYKDGVADYI
;
A
#
# COMPACT_ATOMS: atom_id res chain seq x y z
N MET A 1 -7.47 -9.33 -7.92
CA MET A 1 -8.33 -10.50 -8.20
C MET A 1 -8.90 -10.27 -9.58
N LEU A 2 -8.67 -11.21 -10.49
CA LEU A 2 -9.39 -11.26 -11.77
C LEU A 2 -10.88 -11.26 -11.45
N ALA A 3 -11.66 -10.45 -12.17
CA ALA A 3 -13.09 -10.42 -11.99
C ALA A 3 -13.68 -11.78 -12.38
N GLN A 4 -14.86 -12.15 -11.88
CA GLN A 4 -15.46 -13.44 -12.20
C GLN A 4 -15.62 -13.65 -13.71
N GLU A 5 -15.81 -12.56 -14.45
CA GLU A 5 -15.86 -12.46 -15.91
C GLU A 5 -14.52 -12.74 -16.64
N ASP A 6 -13.39 -12.66 -15.95
CA ASP A 6 -12.07 -12.97 -16.51
C ASP A 6 -11.68 -14.46 -16.37
N SER A 7 -12.49 -15.25 -15.67
CA SER A 7 -12.27 -16.69 -15.56
C SER A 7 -12.62 -17.38 -16.88
N GLY A 8 -11.73 -18.26 -17.37
CA GLY A 8 -11.97 -19.03 -18.60
C GLY A 8 -13.28 -19.85 -18.57
N LEU A 9 -13.76 -20.24 -17.38
CA LEU A 9 -15.08 -20.86 -17.22
C LEU A 9 -16.22 -19.88 -17.55
N PHE A 10 -16.11 -18.62 -17.13
CA PHE A 10 -17.16 -17.60 -17.32
C PHE A 10 -17.09 -16.92 -18.69
N GLN A 11 -16.00 -17.08 -19.42
CA GLN A 11 -15.89 -16.73 -20.85
C GLN A 11 -16.62 -17.72 -21.76
N LEU A 12 -16.96 -18.92 -21.27
CA LEU A 12 -17.74 -19.89 -22.04
C LEU A 12 -19.22 -19.44 -22.15
N PRO A 13 -19.89 -19.77 -23.27
CA PRO A 13 -21.33 -19.60 -23.40
C PRO A 13 -22.08 -20.27 -22.24
N ILE A 14 -23.22 -19.69 -21.86
CA ILE A 14 -23.99 -20.12 -20.70
C ILE A 14 -24.43 -21.59 -20.81
N GLU A 15 -24.69 -22.07 -22.02
CA GLU A 15 -25.07 -23.44 -22.34
C GLU A 15 -23.95 -24.43 -22.01
N ILE A 16 -22.70 -24.05 -22.26
CA ILE A 16 -21.53 -24.88 -21.95
C ILE A 16 -21.26 -24.89 -20.45
N ARG A 17 -21.37 -23.74 -19.78
CA ARG A 17 -21.22 -23.66 -18.32
C ARG A 17 -22.27 -24.51 -17.61
N ASN A 18 -23.52 -24.46 -18.05
CA ASN A 18 -24.59 -25.26 -17.48
C ASN A 18 -24.32 -26.76 -17.66
N ARG A 19 -23.83 -27.19 -18.82
CA ARG A 19 -23.40 -28.59 -19.03
C ARG A 19 -22.24 -29.00 -18.13
N ILE A 20 -21.25 -28.13 -17.93
CA ILE A 20 -20.16 -28.41 -16.99
C ILE A 20 -20.70 -28.57 -15.57
N PHE A 21 -21.62 -27.70 -15.14
CA PHE A 21 -22.24 -27.80 -13.82
C PHE A 21 -23.14 -29.03 -13.69
N GLU A 22 -23.88 -29.38 -14.74
CA GLU A 22 -24.70 -30.58 -14.82
C GLU A 22 -23.82 -31.82 -14.65
N TYR A 23 -22.78 -32.00 -15.46
CA TYR A 23 -21.85 -33.13 -15.32
C TYR A 23 -21.12 -33.15 -13.97
N ALA A 24 -20.78 -31.99 -13.41
CA ALA A 24 -20.09 -31.91 -12.12
C ALA A 24 -21.03 -32.20 -10.91
N LEU A 25 -22.35 -32.14 -11.11
CA LEU A 25 -23.37 -32.32 -10.09
C LEU A 25 -24.27 -33.54 -10.37
N GLU A 26 -24.02 -34.27 -11.46
CA GLU A 26 -24.76 -35.47 -11.82
C GLU A 26 -24.54 -36.56 -10.77
N GLU A 27 -25.59 -37.36 -10.58
CA GLU A 27 -25.53 -38.53 -9.71
C GLU A 27 -24.70 -39.63 -10.39
N ASP A 28 -23.75 -40.20 -9.65
CA ASP A 28 -22.95 -41.33 -10.10
C ASP A 28 -23.15 -42.52 -9.16
N ASP A 29 -22.91 -43.71 -9.69
CA ASP A 29 -23.05 -44.98 -9.02
C ASP A 29 -21.92 -45.16 -7.97
N ASP A 30 -22.27 -45.30 -6.69
CA ASP A 30 -21.29 -45.61 -5.64
C ASP A 30 -20.87 -47.08 -5.71
N LEU A 31 -19.91 -47.36 -6.60
CA LEU A 31 -19.35 -48.69 -6.83
C LEU A 31 -18.68 -49.30 -5.60
N LEU A 32 -18.41 -48.51 -4.55
CA LEU A 32 -17.84 -49.00 -3.30
C LEU A 32 -18.90 -49.64 -2.39
N GLN A 33 -20.19 -49.37 -2.64
CA GLN A 33 -21.31 -49.89 -1.84
C GLN A 33 -22.38 -50.57 -2.72
N PRO A 34 -22.05 -51.67 -3.42
CA PRO A 34 -23.04 -52.40 -4.21
C PRO A 34 -24.15 -52.98 -3.34
N PHE A 35 -25.37 -52.97 -3.84
CA PHE A 35 -26.49 -53.64 -3.18
C PHE A 35 -26.27 -55.16 -3.17
N GLY A 36 -26.55 -55.79 -2.04
CA GLY A 36 -26.60 -57.26 -1.97
C GLY A 36 -27.69 -57.81 -2.90
N HIS A 37 -27.38 -58.89 -3.63
CA HIS A 37 -28.32 -59.55 -4.53
C HIS A 37 -29.56 -60.13 -3.80
N ASP A 38 -29.46 -60.33 -2.49
CA ASP A 38 -30.51 -60.84 -1.61
C ASP A 38 -31.46 -59.74 -1.09
N ARG A 39 -31.21 -58.47 -1.41
CA ARG A 39 -31.99 -57.33 -0.91
C ARG A 39 -33.24 -57.08 -1.76
N LEU A 40 -34.37 -56.77 -1.10
CA LEU A 40 -35.67 -56.49 -1.74
C LEU A 40 -35.62 -55.34 -2.77
N TYR A 41 -34.70 -54.40 -2.59
CA TYR A 41 -34.50 -53.23 -3.44
C TYR A 41 -33.47 -53.45 -4.56
N PHE A 42 -32.86 -54.63 -4.67
CA PHE A 42 -31.94 -54.94 -5.76
C PHE A 42 -32.67 -54.88 -7.11
N ARG A 43 -32.09 -54.17 -8.08
CA ARG A 43 -32.60 -54.08 -9.46
C ARG A 43 -31.43 -54.22 -10.45
N PRO A 44 -31.57 -54.97 -11.57
CA PRO A 44 -30.48 -55.17 -12.53
C PRO A 44 -29.93 -53.87 -13.16
N ASP A 45 -30.77 -52.84 -13.25
CA ASP A 45 -30.50 -51.49 -13.75
C ASP A 45 -30.07 -50.48 -12.67
N ARG A 46 -30.22 -50.81 -11.38
CA ARG A 46 -29.72 -50.01 -10.24
C ARG A 46 -29.04 -50.90 -9.22
N ARG A 47 -27.73 -51.07 -9.38
CA ARG A 47 -26.92 -52.03 -8.62
C ARG A 47 -26.22 -51.43 -7.40
N CYS A 48 -26.20 -50.11 -7.30
CA CYS A 48 -25.59 -49.38 -6.19
C CYS A 48 -26.36 -48.08 -5.90
N PRO A 49 -26.16 -47.47 -4.72
CA PRO A 49 -26.67 -46.14 -4.41
C PRO A 49 -26.14 -45.12 -5.40
N GLN A 50 -27.00 -44.18 -5.81
CA GLN A 50 -26.60 -43.01 -6.58
C GLN A 50 -26.21 -41.88 -5.63
N VAL A 51 -25.06 -41.25 -5.88
CA VAL A 51 -24.52 -40.19 -5.04
C VAL A 51 -24.02 -39.02 -5.88
N ILE A 52 -24.27 -37.79 -5.41
CA ILE A 52 -23.69 -36.59 -6.01
C ILE A 52 -22.30 -36.35 -5.40
N GLN A 53 -21.26 -36.40 -6.23
CA GLN A 53 -19.89 -36.21 -5.77
C GLN A 53 -19.53 -34.72 -5.57
N LEU A 54 -19.89 -34.17 -4.41
CA LEU A 54 -19.58 -32.78 -4.05
C LEU A 54 -18.11 -32.55 -3.63
N PHE A 55 -17.22 -33.53 -3.79
CA PHE A 55 -15.82 -33.44 -3.33
C PHE A 55 -15.09 -32.27 -4.00
N PHE A 56 -15.27 -32.10 -5.31
CA PHE A 56 -14.64 -31.00 -6.05
C PHE A 56 -15.07 -29.63 -5.54
N LEU A 57 -16.38 -29.39 -5.39
CA LEU A 57 -16.90 -28.12 -4.86
C LEU A 57 -16.46 -27.85 -3.41
N ARG A 58 -16.41 -28.89 -2.57
CA ARG A 58 -15.90 -28.79 -1.20
C ARG A 58 -14.40 -28.45 -1.19
N ALA A 59 -13.61 -29.07 -2.07
CA ALA A 59 -12.19 -28.78 -2.23
C ALA A 59 -11.96 -27.34 -2.71
N CYS A 60 -12.67 -26.89 -3.73
CA CYS A 60 -12.61 -25.50 -4.21
C CYS A 60 -12.99 -24.50 -3.11
N LYS A 61 -14.05 -24.78 -2.33
CA LYS A 61 -14.45 -23.94 -1.20
C LYS A 61 -13.38 -23.87 -0.13
N ARG A 62 -12.78 -25.01 0.25
CA ARG A 62 -11.69 -25.07 1.24
C ARG A 62 -10.47 -24.30 0.75
N ALA A 63 -10.03 -24.55 -0.49
CA ALA A 63 -8.92 -23.83 -1.10
C ALA A 63 -9.16 -22.32 -1.11
N TYR A 64 -10.36 -21.86 -1.49
CA TYR A 64 -10.71 -20.44 -1.42
C TYR A 64 -10.67 -19.92 0.02
N GLN A 65 -11.24 -20.63 0.99
CA GLN A 65 -11.24 -20.21 2.39
C GLN A 65 -9.82 -20.08 2.97
N GLU A 66 -8.91 -20.99 2.60
CA GLU A 66 -7.51 -20.97 3.03
C GLU A 66 -6.69 -19.87 2.33
N THR A 67 -7.01 -19.56 1.08
CA THR A 67 -6.16 -18.68 0.23
C THR A 67 -6.73 -17.27 0.02
N ARG A 68 -8.00 -16.99 0.36
CA ARG A 68 -8.66 -15.70 0.07
C ARG A 68 -7.94 -14.46 0.63
N ALA A 69 -7.18 -14.62 1.71
CA ALA A 69 -6.39 -13.54 2.29
C ALA A 69 -5.01 -13.37 1.63
N MET A 70 -4.49 -14.41 0.96
CA MET A 70 -3.16 -14.40 0.35
C MET A 70 -2.98 -13.31 -0.71
N PRO A 71 -3.93 -13.03 -1.63
CA PRO A 71 -3.77 -11.94 -2.58
C PRO A 71 -3.51 -10.60 -1.90
N VAL A 72 -4.17 -10.34 -0.76
CA VAL A 72 -3.98 -9.12 0.01
C VAL A 72 -2.69 -9.17 0.82
N SER A 73 -2.33 -10.33 1.35
CA SER A 73 -1.11 -10.48 2.18
C SER A 73 0.19 -10.43 1.38
N LEU A 74 0.17 -10.94 0.15
CA LEU A 74 1.34 -11.03 -0.72
C LEU A 74 1.54 -9.76 -1.56
N ALA A 75 0.47 -9.03 -1.86
CA ALA A 75 0.52 -7.82 -2.67
C ALA A 75 1.25 -6.67 -1.97
N ASP A 76 1.98 -5.89 -2.76
CA ASP A 76 2.49 -4.57 -2.37
C ASP A 76 1.44 -3.52 -2.71
N HIS A 77 0.69 -3.08 -1.71
CA HIS A 77 -0.41 -2.14 -1.90
C HIS A 77 0.14 -0.74 -2.18
N THR A 78 0.21 -0.39 -3.46
CA THR A 78 0.75 0.89 -3.92
C THR A 78 -0.36 1.94 -4.02
N ILE A 79 -0.20 3.04 -3.28
CA ILE A 79 -1.15 4.13 -3.19
C ILE A 79 -0.43 5.43 -3.53
N TRP A 80 -0.90 6.11 -4.57
CA TRP A 80 -0.48 7.46 -4.91
C TRP A 80 -1.37 8.44 -4.15
N LEU A 81 -0.83 9.49 -3.54
CA LEU A 81 -1.56 10.52 -2.80
C LEU A 81 -1.54 11.88 -3.52
N ALA A 82 -0.63 12.05 -4.49
CA ALA A 82 -0.43 13.31 -5.22
C ALA A 82 -0.52 13.13 -6.76
N GLY A 83 -1.73 12.92 -7.29
CA GLY A 83 -2.02 12.72 -8.74
C GLY A 83 -1.19 11.65 -9.45
N GLY A 84 -1.47 10.36 -9.22
CA GLY A 84 -0.83 9.22 -9.90
C GLY A 84 -1.48 8.85 -11.24
N PRO A 85 -1.16 7.68 -11.85
CA PRO A 85 -1.53 7.34 -13.23
C PRO A 85 -3.01 6.92 -13.39
N TYR A 86 -3.95 7.81 -13.08
CA TYR A 86 -5.39 7.51 -13.08
C TYR A 86 -6.00 7.31 -14.48
N ARG A 87 -5.39 7.86 -15.54
CA ARG A 87 -5.86 7.69 -16.93
C ARG A 87 -5.34 6.43 -17.63
N LEU A 88 -4.24 5.86 -17.15
CA LEU A 88 -3.58 4.72 -17.79
C LEU A 88 -4.07 3.37 -17.26
N LEU A 89 -4.86 3.37 -16.18
CA LEU A 89 -5.37 2.14 -15.57
C LEU A 89 -6.82 1.90 -16.01
N PRO A 90 -7.11 0.83 -16.78
CA PRO A 90 -8.42 0.59 -17.41
C PRO A 90 -9.57 0.25 -16.44
N ASN A 91 -9.39 0.37 -15.13
CA ASN A 91 -10.45 0.22 -14.13
C ASN A 91 -10.03 0.95 -12.85
N SER A 92 -10.50 2.18 -12.67
CA SER A 92 -10.07 3.13 -11.62
C SER A 92 -10.50 2.73 -10.20
N ARG A 93 -9.98 1.61 -9.71
CA ARG A 93 -9.93 1.23 -8.29
C ARG A 93 -8.56 1.49 -7.65
N GLY A 94 -7.57 1.94 -8.42
CA GLY A 94 -6.25 2.34 -7.93
C GLY A 94 -5.88 3.73 -8.43
N ALA A 95 -5.02 4.41 -7.67
CA ALA A 95 -4.47 5.74 -7.92
C ALA A 95 -5.36 6.92 -7.49
N THR A 96 -5.03 7.43 -6.29
CA THR A 96 -5.01 8.85 -5.94
C THR A 96 -6.17 9.57 -5.28
N GLY A 97 -7.28 8.89 -5.01
CA GLY A 97 -8.32 9.43 -4.13
C GLY A 97 -8.95 8.39 -3.21
N LYS A 98 -8.34 7.21 -3.11
CA LYS A 98 -9.04 6.00 -2.66
C LYS A 98 -8.25 5.17 -1.66
N MET A 99 -7.36 5.75 -0.84
CA MET A 99 -6.84 5.00 0.32
C MET A 99 -8.01 4.53 1.20
N LEU A 100 -8.94 5.44 1.49
CA LEU A 100 -10.21 5.16 2.15
C LEU A 100 -11.03 4.12 1.38
N ALA A 101 -11.34 4.35 0.10
CA ALA A 101 -12.18 3.41 -0.66
C ALA A 101 -11.50 2.03 -0.87
N TRP A 102 -10.17 1.98 -0.96
CA TRP A 102 -9.41 0.72 -0.97
C TRP A 102 -9.58 0.01 0.38
N GLN A 103 -9.37 0.69 1.49
CA GLN A 103 -9.54 0.12 2.82
C GLN A 103 -10.98 -0.32 3.10
N GLU A 104 -11.98 0.45 2.65
CA GLU A 104 -13.41 0.11 2.70
C GLU A 104 -13.75 -1.11 1.85
N SER A 105 -13.03 -1.34 0.75
CA SER A 105 -13.23 -2.54 -0.08
C SER A 105 -12.74 -3.83 0.57
N LEU A 106 -11.90 -3.74 1.62
CA LEU A 106 -11.36 -4.89 2.35
C LEU A 106 -12.26 -5.24 3.55
N ASN A 107 -12.59 -6.52 3.69
CA ASN A 107 -13.21 -7.03 4.90
C ASN A 107 -12.19 -7.10 6.07
N ARG A 108 -12.68 -7.38 7.28
CA ARG A 108 -11.85 -7.41 8.51
C ARG A 108 -10.63 -8.34 8.41
N GLU A 109 -10.80 -9.54 7.87
CA GLU A 109 -9.72 -10.51 7.71
C GLU A 109 -8.69 -10.05 6.68
N GLN A 110 -9.16 -9.48 5.57
CA GLN A 110 -8.29 -8.93 4.54
C GLN A 110 -7.49 -7.73 5.06
N ARG A 111 -8.10 -6.84 5.86
CA ARG A 111 -7.41 -5.72 6.51
C ARG A 111 -6.29 -6.23 7.42
N ALA A 112 -6.58 -7.21 8.27
CA ALA A 112 -5.58 -7.81 9.16
C ALA A 112 -4.47 -8.58 8.40
N ALA A 113 -4.75 -9.01 7.17
CA ALA A 113 -3.78 -9.73 6.35
C ALA A 113 -2.81 -8.80 5.59
N VAL A 114 -3.07 -7.48 5.53
CA VAL A 114 -2.21 -6.51 4.84
C VAL A 114 -0.81 -6.51 5.48
N ARG A 115 0.20 -6.81 4.66
CA ARG A 115 1.60 -6.82 5.13
C ARG A 115 2.39 -5.60 4.72
N ARG A 116 2.23 -5.14 3.47
CA ARG A 116 3.09 -4.11 2.88
C ARG A 116 2.26 -3.05 2.17
N ILE A 117 2.44 -1.80 2.58
CA ILE A 117 1.85 -0.63 1.93
C ILE A 117 2.97 0.26 1.43
N ARG A 118 2.84 0.75 0.19
CA ARG A 118 3.72 1.75 -0.39
C ARG A 118 2.92 3.00 -0.75
N LEU A 119 3.26 4.12 -0.14
CA LEU A 119 2.62 5.41 -0.34
C LEU A 119 3.55 6.31 -1.18
N TYR A 120 3.02 6.95 -2.21
CA TYR A 120 3.73 7.95 -3.01
C TYR A 120 3.07 9.30 -2.81
N THR A 121 3.83 10.31 -2.41
CA THR A 121 3.30 11.66 -2.16
C THR A 121 4.33 12.74 -2.46
N GLU A 122 3.87 13.98 -2.37
CA GLU A 122 4.67 15.18 -2.44
C GLU A 122 4.83 15.79 -1.04
N SER A 123 5.98 16.42 -0.77
CA SER A 123 6.30 17.01 0.55
C SER A 123 5.21 17.93 1.12
N LEU A 124 4.54 18.74 0.29
CA LEU A 124 3.49 19.67 0.68
C LEU A 124 2.16 18.96 0.95
N LYS A 125 1.92 17.79 0.36
CA LYS A 125 0.70 16.99 0.58
C LYS A 125 0.86 15.97 1.71
N LEU A 126 2.01 15.95 2.38
CA LEU A 126 2.26 14.96 3.41
C LEU A 126 1.31 15.11 4.61
N HIS A 127 0.86 16.33 4.91
CA HIS A 127 -0.15 16.59 5.93
C HIS A 127 -1.55 16.05 5.58
N GLU A 128 -1.79 15.70 4.31
CA GLU A 128 -3.04 15.09 3.83
C GLU A 128 -3.02 13.56 3.89
N LEU A 129 -1.96 12.93 4.44
CA LEU A 129 -1.82 11.47 4.54
C LEU A 129 -3.09 10.80 5.10
N PRO A 130 -3.90 10.11 4.29
CA PRO A 130 -5.22 9.62 4.69
C PRO A 130 -5.10 8.29 5.44
N LEU A 131 -4.21 8.24 6.43
CA LEU A 131 -4.06 7.10 7.32
C LEU A 131 -5.25 7.12 8.27
N VAL A 132 -6.17 6.19 8.01
CA VAL A 132 -7.38 5.98 8.79
C VAL A 132 -7.04 5.20 10.03
N SER A 133 -7.83 5.41 11.09
CA SER A 133 -7.95 4.49 12.21
C SER A 133 -8.11 3.04 11.70
N ASP A 134 -7.54 2.08 12.43
CA ASP A 134 -7.63 0.63 12.15
C ASP A 134 -6.88 0.14 10.89
N LEU A 135 -5.93 0.92 10.36
CA LEU A 135 -5.02 0.41 9.34
C LEU A 135 -4.02 -0.54 9.97
N HIS A 136 -4.10 -1.83 9.63
CA HIS A 136 -3.06 -2.81 9.98
C HIS A 136 -2.07 -2.95 8.82
N ALA A 137 -0.78 -2.77 9.09
CA ALA A 137 0.28 -3.14 8.16
C ALA A 137 1.57 -3.46 8.89
N GLY A 138 2.20 -4.60 8.56
CA GLY A 138 3.52 -4.96 9.09
C GLY A 138 4.65 -4.05 8.62
N GLN A 139 4.58 -3.57 7.38
CA GLN A 139 5.55 -2.64 6.81
C GLN A 139 4.85 -1.53 6.02
N VAL A 140 5.28 -0.28 6.25
CA VAL A 140 4.92 0.87 5.42
C VAL A 140 6.16 1.47 4.78
N SER A 141 6.06 1.79 3.50
CA SER A 141 7.08 2.51 2.74
C SER A 141 6.47 3.80 2.21
N LEU A 142 7.04 4.93 2.55
CA LEU A 142 6.59 6.25 2.14
C LEU A 142 7.64 6.85 1.20
N VAL A 143 7.23 7.18 -0.01
CA VAL A 143 8.05 7.85 -1.01
C VAL A 143 7.58 9.30 -1.06
N VAL A 144 8.45 10.23 -0.69
CA VAL A 144 8.18 11.67 -0.67
C VAL A 144 9.05 12.36 -1.70
N ARG A 145 8.41 12.89 -2.73
CA ARG A 145 9.06 13.76 -3.71
C ARG A 145 8.97 15.22 -3.28
N ALA A 146 10.02 16.00 -3.52
CA ALA A 146 9.98 17.44 -3.36
C ALA A 146 8.85 18.04 -4.21
N SER A 147 7.96 18.80 -3.57
CA SER A 147 6.80 19.40 -4.24
C SER A 147 7.21 20.56 -5.12
N ARG A 148 6.44 20.78 -6.19
CA ARG A 148 6.54 21.99 -7.00
C ARG A 148 5.48 23.01 -6.54
N ALA A 149 5.84 24.30 -6.57
CA ALA A 149 4.88 25.40 -6.38
C ALA A 149 3.75 25.43 -7.45
N SER A 150 3.92 24.75 -8.59
CA SER A 150 2.96 24.76 -9.70
C SER A 150 1.67 23.97 -9.43
N ALA A 151 1.62 23.15 -8.37
CA ALA A 151 0.41 22.44 -7.97
C ALA A 151 -0.58 23.31 -7.19
N PHE A 152 -0.17 24.52 -6.78
CA PHE A 152 -1.04 25.52 -6.18
C PHE A 152 -1.48 26.53 -7.25
N ALA A 153 -2.71 27.00 -7.09
CA ALA A 153 -3.46 27.80 -8.05
C ALA A 153 -2.66 28.92 -8.75
N PRO A 154 -3.10 29.38 -9.94
CA PRO A 154 -2.41 30.37 -10.80
C PRO A 154 -1.87 31.65 -10.16
N HIS A 155 -2.32 31.99 -8.95
CA HIS A 155 -1.93 33.19 -8.22
C HIS A 155 -0.82 32.97 -7.18
N MET A 156 -0.43 31.73 -6.88
CA MET A 156 0.66 31.41 -5.92
C MET A 156 2.02 31.17 -6.60
N TRP A 157 2.06 31.15 -7.94
CA TRP A 157 3.26 30.84 -8.74
C TRP A 157 4.44 31.79 -8.49
N SER A 158 4.17 33.03 -8.07
CA SER A 158 5.20 34.06 -7.90
C SER A 158 5.85 34.08 -6.51
N TYR A 159 5.38 33.29 -5.54
CA TYR A 159 5.74 33.49 -4.12
C TYR A 159 6.18 32.24 -3.35
N CYS A 160 6.10 31.04 -3.91
CA CYS A 160 6.61 29.85 -3.24
C CYS A 160 8.01 29.52 -3.78
N PRO A 161 9.10 29.87 -3.05
CA PRO A 161 10.42 29.34 -3.36
C PRO A 161 10.36 27.81 -3.41
N GLN A 162 11.08 27.19 -4.33
CA GLN A 162 11.24 25.74 -4.32
C GLN A 162 12.09 25.40 -3.09
N PHE A 163 11.53 24.64 -2.15
CA PHE A 163 12.23 24.20 -0.95
C PHE A 163 11.89 22.74 -0.65
N PHE A 164 12.73 22.10 0.15
CA PHE A 164 12.49 20.75 0.65
C PHE A 164 12.68 20.69 2.16
N ALA A 165 11.56 20.74 2.90
CA ALA A 165 11.56 20.62 4.34
C ALA A 165 10.58 19.53 4.79
N LEU A 166 10.97 18.80 5.82
CA LEU A 166 10.19 17.69 6.35
C LEU A 166 10.36 17.58 7.86
N CYS A 167 9.25 17.54 8.59
CA CYS A 167 9.26 17.35 10.03
C CYS A 167 8.07 16.45 10.44
N PRO A 168 8.32 15.28 11.07
CA PRO A 168 7.26 14.32 11.45
C PRO A 168 6.21 14.84 12.41
N TRP A 169 6.54 15.84 13.20
CA TRP A 169 5.72 16.33 14.32
C TRP A 169 5.24 17.77 14.12
N LEU A 170 5.36 18.32 12.90
CA LEU A 170 4.74 19.59 12.54
C LEU A 170 3.41 19.31 11.80
N PRO A 171 2.31 19.97 12.21
CA PRO A 171 1.06 19.90 11.47
C PRO A 171 1.12 20.77 10.21
N GLY A 172 0.42 20.35 9.16
CA GLY A 172 0.30 21.13 7.92
C GLY A 172 1.59 21.19 7.11
N TYR A 173 1.80 22.31 6.41
CA TYR A 173 2.99 22.54 5.60
C TYR A 173 4.24 22.71 6.47
N CYS A 174 5.35 22.13 6.03
CA CYS A 174 6.64 22.28 6.69
C CYS A 174 7.54 23.17 5.82
N PHE A 175 7.87 24.36 6.31
CA PHE A 175 8.84 25.27 5.69
C PHE A 175 10.22 25.12 6.37
N PRO A 176 11.34 25.46 5.67
CA PRO A 176 12.70 25.32 6.22
C PRO A 176 12.91 26.02 7.56
N GLU A 177 12.32 27.20 7.77
CA GLU A 177 12.42 27.98 9.00
C GLU A 177 11.70 27.26 10.14
N MET A 178 10.50 26.74 9.86
CA MET A 178 9.72 25.97 10.82
C MET A 178 10.43 24.68 11.23
N MET A 179 10.99 23.95 10.26
CA MET A 179 11.80 22.75 10.51
C MET A 179 13.03 23.10 11.34
N SER A 180 13.71 24.20 11.03
CA SER A 180 14.92 24.64 11.73
C SER A 180 14.66 24.98 13.19
N ALA A 181 13.49 25.57 13.48
CA ALA A 181 13.06 25.89 14.85
C ALA A 181 12.72 24.66 15.70
N GLN A 182 12.58 23.46 15.11
CA GLN A 182 12.32 22.23 15.85
C GLN A 182 13.60 21.61 16.40
N PRO A 183 13.51 20.88 17.55
CA PRO A 183 14.64 20.11 18.06
C PRO A 183 15.15 19.14 17.00
N GLN A 184 16.48 19.08 16.84
CA GLN A 184 17.12 18.14 15.93
C GLN A 184 17.07 16.71 16.46
N GLU A 185 17.25 16.55 17.77
CA GLU A 185 17.24 15.28 18.47
C GLU A 185 16.14 15.27 19.56
N PRO A 186 14.87 15.15 19.18
CA PRO A 186 13.78 15.15 20.15
C PRO A 186 13.80 13.88 21.01
N ASP A 187 13.53 14.05 22.31
CA ASP A 187 13.29 12.93 23.22
C ASP A 187 11.88 12.31 23.03
N MET A 188 11.67 11.14 23.62
CA MET A 188 10.40 10.41 23.49
C MET A 188 9.21 11.14 24.12
N SER A 189 9.44 11.97 25.15
CA SER A 189 8.36 12.72 25.81
C SER A 189 7.85 13.83 24.88
N PHE A 190 8.76 14.56 24.23
CA PHE A 190 8.45 15.54 23.22
C PHE A 190 7.68 14.91 22.06
N LEU A 191 8.18 13.79 21.52
CA LEU A 191 7.56 13.11 20.39
C LEU A 191 6.13 12.65 20.71
N ARG A 192 5.91 12.02 21.87
CA ARG A 192 4.56 11.59 22.30
C ARG A 192 3.61 12.77 22.50
N SER A 193 4.12 13.95 22.85
CA SER A 193 3.30 15.16 23.00
C SER A 193 2.99 15.89 21.69
N LYS A 194 3.82 15.70 20.65
CA LYS A 194 3.73 16.45 19.39
C LYS A 194 3.27 15.62 18.20
N MET A 195 3.42 14.31 18.25
CA MET A 195 2.97 13.41 17.19
C MET A 195 1.55 12.92 17.49
N ASP A 196 0.58 13.51 16.79
CA ASP A 196 -0.82 13.12 16.82
C ASP A 196 -1.39 12.93 15.39
N GLU A 197 -2.71 12.73 15.29
CA GLU A 197 -3.43 12.56 14.01
C GLU A 197 -3.36 13.75 13.05
N THR A 198 -2.91 14.92 13.52
CA THR A 198 -2.72 16.13 12.70
C THR A 198 -1.33 16.18 12.04
N THR A 199 -0.40 15.36 12.53
CA THR A 199 0.97 15.26 12.03
C THR A 199 1.16 13.97 11.24
N TRP A 200 2.00 14.00 10.20
CA TRP A 200 2.21 12.78 9.41
C TRP A 200 2.96 11.70 10.19
N GLY A 201 3.88 12.08 11.09
CA GLY A 201 4.58 11.15 11.96
C GLY A 201 3.63 10.47 12.94
N GLY A 202 2.70 11.23 13.53
CA GLY A 202 1.66 10.68 14.41
C GLY A 202 0.71 9.73 13.67
N ARG A 203 0.39 10.02 12.40
CA ARG A 203 -0.39 9.09 11.57
C ARG A 203 0.34 7.77 11.28
N ILE A 204 1.65 7.80 11.00
CA ILE A 204 2.46 6.57 10.88
C ILE A 204 2.48 5.79 12.20
N SER A 205 2.59 6.50 13.32
CA SER A 205 2.55 5.96 14.67
C SER A 205 1.24 5.26 15.06
N GLN A 206 0.14 5.53 14.36
CA GLN A 206 -1.18 4.92 14.60
C GLN A 206 -1.40 3.61 13.84
N ILE A 207 -0.50 3.21 12.94
CA ILE A 207 -0.65 1.99 12.15
C ILE A 207 -0.48 0.76 13.04
N GLU A 208 -1.51 -0.08 13.07
CA GLU A 208 -1.52 -1.29 13.86
C GLU A 208 -0.55 -2.33 13.30
N GLY A 209 0.20 -2.98 14.20
CA GLY A 209 1.16 -4.03 13.84
C GLY A 209 2.35 -3.55 13.01
N LEU A 210 2.63 -2.24 12.94
CA LEU A 210 3.76 -1.69 12.20
C LEU A 210 5.09 -2.14 12.81
N GLU A 211 5.83 -2.95 12.07
CA GLU A 211 7.15 -3.46 12.45
C GLU A 211 8.28 -2.74 11.73
N LYS A 212 8.02 -2.25 10.50
CA LYS A 212 9.03 -1.58 9.68
C LYS A 212 8.46 -0.38 8.95
N PHE A 213 9.12 0.76 9.08
CA PHE A 213 8.83 1.96 8.29
C PHE A 213 10.02 2.26 7.38
N ARG A 214 9.76 2.60 6.12
CA ARG A 214 10.78 3.08 5.19
C ARG A 214 10.36 4.42 4.63
N LEU A 215 11.31 5.33 4.53
CA LEU A 215 11.13 6.63 3.91
C LEU A 215 12.12 6.76 2.76
N GLU A 216 11.59 6.96 1.57
CA GLU A 216 12.35 7.29 0.38
C GLU A 216 12.12 8.77 0.08
N LEU A 217 13.18 9.57 0.16
CA LEU A 217 13.15 11.00 -0.14
C LEU A 217 13.73 11.20 -1.52
N GLU A 218 13.03 11.97 -2.35
CA GLU A 218 13.46 12.30 -3.70
C GLU A 218 13.40 13.81 -3.91
N ALA A 219 14.53 14.42 -4.30
CA ALA A 219 14.60 15.85 -4.60
C ALA A 219 15.50 16.12 -5.82
N PRO A 220 15.19 17.16 -6.63
CA PRO A 220 16.08 17.57 -7.71
C PRO A 220 17.39 18.14 -7.16
N GLU A 221 18.47 18.04 -7.95
CA GLU A 221 19.83 18.40 -7.54
C GLU A 221 19.98 19.85 -7.04
N HIS A 222 19.19 20.79 -7.53
CA HIS A 222 19.25 22.18 -7.06
C HIS A 222 18.70 22.39 -5.64
N LEU A 223 18.00 21.40 -5.05
CA LEU A 223 17.54 21.41 -3.65
C LEU A 223 18.45 20.57 -2.73
N LYS A 224 19.72 20.38 -3.10
CA LYS A 224 20.67 19.54 -2.36
C LYS A 224 20.85 19.95 -0.90
N ASP A 225 20.95 21.24 -0.63
CA ASP A 225 21.21 21.72 0.74
C ASP A 225 20.02 21.43 1.66
N ASP A 226 18.81 21.70 1.17
CA ASP A 226 17.54 21.37 1.83
C ASP A 226 17.40 19.84 2.04
N PHE A 227 17.73 19.07 1.01
CA PHE A 227 17.72 17.60 1.06
C PHE A 227 18.66 17.05 2.13
N GLU A 228 19.90 17.54 2.19
CA GLU A 228 20.87 17.12 3.21
C GLU A 228 20.46 17.61 4.61
N ALA A 229 19.83 18.77 4.74
CA ALA A 229 19.29 19.25 6.01
C ALA A 229 18.19 18.33 6.56
N VAL A 230 17.29 17.86 5.69
CA VAL A 230 16.27 16.85 6.06
C VAL A 230 16.95 15.54 6.47
N LEU A 231 17.93 15.05 5.70
CA LEU A 231 18.65 13.81 6.02
C LEU A 231 19.42 13.88 7.35
N ALA A 232 20.02 15.03 7.65
CA ALA A 232 20.73 15.24 8.91
C ALA A 232 19.80 15.11 10.13
N ARG A 233 18.55 15.56 9.99
CA ARG A 233 17.51 15.43 11.03
C ARG A 233 16.88 14.04 11.06
N ALA A 234 16.64 13.43 9.90
CA ALA A 234 15.92 12.16 9.79
C ALA A 234 16.59 11.00 10.55
N LYS A 235 17.92 11.05 10.74
CA LYS A 235 18.68 10.09 11.55
C LYS A 235 18.23 10.00 13.00
N TYR A 236 17.57 11.02 13.52
CA TYR A 236 17.13 11.12 14.91
C TYR A 236 15.63 10.96 15.08
N TRP A 237 14.89 10.81 13.99
CA TRP A 237 13.45 10.61 14.07
C TRP A 237 13.15 9.26 14.71
N ARG A 238 12.21 9.28 15.66
CA ARG A 238 11.64 8.08 16.28
C ARG A 238 10.12 8.21 16.20
N PHE A 239 9.43 7.11 15.99
CA PHE A 239 7.97 7.10 15.86
C PHE A 239 7.37 6.27 17.02
N PRO A 240 6.84 6.90 18.08
CA PRO A 240 6.21 6.18 19.19
C PRO A 240 4.96 5.47 18.68
N ILE A 241 4.81 4.17 18.94
CA ILE A 241 3.61 3.45 18.50
C ILE A 241 2.44 3.77 19.45
N SER A 242 1.35 4.26 18.89
CA SER A 242 0.16 4.66 19.65
C SER A 242 -0.37 3.51 20.51
N GLY A 243 -0.75 3.81 21.75
CA GLY A 243 -1.26 2.80 22.70
C GLY A 243 -0.20 1.82 23.24
N SER A 244 1.10 2.03 22.98
CA SER A 244 2.17 1.17 23.49
C SER A 244 3.43 1.95 23.91
N PHE A 245 4.31 1.28 24.65
CA PHE A 245 5.65 1.81 24.96
C PHE A 245 6.64 1.65 23.80
N ASP A 246 6.29 0.83 22.80
CA ASP A 246 7.13 0.57 21.64
C ASP A 246 7.36 1.84 20.79
N ALA A 247 8.45 1.83 20.04
CA ALA A 247 8.75 2.87 19.06
C ALA A 247 9.47 2.28 17.84
N LEU A 248 9.34 2.94 16.70
CA LEU A 248 10.21 2.71 15.55
C LEU A 248 11.49 3.52 15.74
N LEU A 249 12.62 2.81 15.79
CA LEU A 249 13.95 3.40 15.92
C LEU A 249 14.68 3.37 14.58
N PRO A 250 15.47 4.41 14.26
CA PRO A 250 16.21 4.47 13.02
C PRO A 250 17.25 3.34 12.98
N THR A 251 17.38 2.70 11.83
CA THR A 251 18.38 1.63 11.61
C THR A 251 19.80 2.17 11.49
N GLY A 252 19.97 3.47 11.27
CA GLY A 252 21.26 4.10 10.99
C GLY A 252 21.74 3.96 9.54
N GLU A 253 21.17 3.03 8.77
CA GLU A 253 21.48 2.87 7.36
C GLU A 253 20.75 3.91 6.49
N VAL A 254 21.51 4.62 5.66
CA VAL A 254 20.97 5.52 4.62
C VAL A 254 21.51 5.05 3.27
N ARG A 255 20.62 4.58 2.40
CA ARG A 255 20.98 4.21 1.02
C ARG A 255 20.77 5.41 0.12
N ARG A 256 21.71 5.68 -0.78
CA ARG A 256 21.66 6.83 -1.68
C ARG A 256 21.88 6.40 -3.12
N TRP A 257 21.12 6.99 -4.03
CA TRP A 257 21.30 6.84 -5.46
C TRP A 257 20.79 8.08 -6.19
N SER A 258 21.01 8.14 -7.49
CA SER A 258 20.47 9.20 -8.34
C SER A 258 19.96 8.64 -9.65
N TRP A 259 19.05 9.38 -10.28
CA TRP A 259 18.55 9.05 -11.61
C TRP A 259 18.25 10.33 -12.38
N LYS A 260 18.28 10.26 -13.72
CA LYS A 260 17.96 11.40 -14.59
C LYS A 260 16.50 11.33 -15.00
N GLY A 261 15.77 12.42 -14.76
CA GLY A 261 14.37 12.58 -15.14
C GLY A 261 14.15 13.91 -15.82
N TYR A 262 12.89 14.21 -16.17
CA TYR A 262 12.52 15.54 -16.63
C TYR A 262 12.65 16.53 -15.47
N ALA A 263 13.21 17.71 -15.74
CA ALA A 263 13.23 18.81 -14.77
C ALA A 263 11.82 19.24 -14.37
N GLU A 264 10.88 19.10 -15.31
CA GLU A 264 9.48 19.41 -15.15
C GLU A 264 8.63 18.18 -15.52
N PRO A 265 8.47 17.21 -14.60
CA PRO A 265 7.57 16.09 -14.85
C PRO A 265 6.13 16.61 -14.94
N ARG A 266 5.45 16.26 -16.03
CA ARG A 266 4.06 16.63 -16.27
C ARG A 266 3.13 15.84 -15.37
N ALA A 267 1.98 16.42 -15.06
CA ALA A 267 0.89 15.65 -14.49
C ALA A 267 0.26 14.75 -15.58
N ASP A 268 -0.19 13.56 -15.20
CA ASP A 268 -0.72 12.53 -16.12
C ASP A 268 -1.97 12.97 -16.93
N HIS A 269 -2.52 14.17 -16.69
CA HIS A 269 -3.62 14.74 -17.47
C HIS A 269 -3.20 15.64 -18.63
N GLU A 270 -1.93 16.02 -18.72
CA GLU A 270 -1.42 16.80 -19.85
C GLU A 270 -1.33 15.93 -21.10
N ALA A 271 -1.68 16.48 -22.27
CA ALA A 271 -1.68 15.74 -23.53
C ALA A 271 -0.31 15.12 -23.84
N SER A 272 -0.31 13.90 -24.38
CA SER A 272 0.90 13.19 -24.79
C SER A 272 1.67 13.99 -25.82
N LEU A 273 2.95 14.24 -25.54
CA LEU A 273 3.89 14.79 -26.51
C LEU A 273 4.33 13.70 -27.48
N THR A 274 4.78 14.09 -28.67
CA THR A 274 5.51 13.20 -29.57
C THR A 274 6.87 12.86 -28.96
N ASP A 275 7.43 11.70 -29.29
CA ASP A 275 8.75 11.26 -28.79
C ASP A 275 9.86 12.31 -29.08
N GLU A 276 9.75 13.01 -30.21
CA GLU A 276 10.65 14.11 -30.59
C GLU A 276 10.53 15.32 -29.66
N ALA A 277 9.31 15.70 -29.27
CA ALA A 277 9.09 16.80 -28.34
C ALA A 277 9.48 16.42 -26.90
N VAL A 278 9.34 15.14 -26.53
CA VAL A 278 9.79 14.59 -25.25
C VAL A 278 11.33 14.65 -25.13
N ALA A 279 12.05 14.34 -26.20
CA ALA A 279 13.52 14.36 -26.21
C ALA A 279 14.14 15.75 -25.99
N LEU A 280 13.38 16.82 -26.26
CA LEU A 280 13.81 18.21 -26.10
C LEU A 280 13.50 18.79 -24.70
N LEU A 281 12.76 18.06 -23.86
CA LEU A 281 12.40 18.55 -22.54
C LEU A 281 13.65 18.66 -21.64
N PRO A 282 13.73 19.72 -20.81
CA PRO A 282 14.83 19.87 -19.88
C PRO A 282 14.86 18.69 -18.92
N GLN A 283 16.05 18.13 -18.70
CA GLN A 283 16.30 17.05 -17.76
C GLN A 283 16.96 17.58 -16.48
N THR A 284 16.74 16.88 -15.38
CA THR A 284 17.41 17.12 -14.10
C THR A 284 17.86 15.81 -13.49
N THR A 285 18.89 15.88 -12.65
CA THR A 285 19.28 14.77 -11.79
C THR A 285 18.43 14.82 -10.52
N TYR A 286 17.80 13.70 -10.20
CA TYR A 286 17.12 13.50 -8.92
C TYR A 286 18.04 12.75 -7.97
N MET A 287 18.21 13.30 -6.77
CA MET A 287 18.86 12.64 -5.64
C MET A 287 17.82 11.87 -4.85
N VAL A 288 18.17 10.65 -4.47
CA VAL A 288 17.29 9.77 -3.71
C VAL A 288 18.00 9.23 -2.48
N ALA A 289 17.30 9.19 -1.36
CA ALA A 289 17.77 8.56 -0.14
C ALA A 289 16.68 7.70 0.50
N GLU A 290 17.00 6.45 0.84
CA GLU A 290 16.14 5.56 1.61
C GLU A 290 16.66 5.48 3.05
N ILE A 291 15.76 5.69 4.01
CA ILE A 291 15.99 5.52 5.45
C ILE A 291 14.98 4.50 5.97
N SER A 292 15.40 3.63 6.88
CA SER A 292 14.53 2.64 7.51
C SER A 292 14.48 2.78 9.02
N TRP A 293 13.31 2.50 9.58
CA TRP A 293 13.07 2.35 11.01
C TRP A 293 12.45 0.99 11.28
N ILE A 294 12.83 0.38 12.40
CA ILE A 294 12.33 -0.92 12.85
C ILE A 294 11.74 -0.80 14.24
N LYS A 295 10.69 -1.57 14.50
CA LYS A 295 10.04 -1.62 15.80
C LYS A 295 10.97 -2.24 16.82
N TYR A 296 11.24 -1.48 17.87
CA TYR A 296 11.89 -1.97 19.07
C TYR A 296 10.79 -2.30 20.08
N LYS A 297 10.76 -3.57 20.53
CA LYS A 297 9.86 -4.02 21.60
C LYS A 297 10.61 -3.84 22.92
N ASP A 298 10.11 -3.00 23.79
CA ASP A 298 10.74 -2.84 25.11
C ASP A 298 10.56 -4.15 25.90
N GLY A 299 11.68 -4.80 26.21
CA GLY A 299 11.71 -6.11 26.83
C GLY A 299 13.02 -6.37 27.56
N VAL A 300 13.19 -5.66 28.68
CA VAL A 300 14.22 -5.86 29.73
C VAL A 300 15.65 -5.40 29.36
N ALA A 301 16.10 -4.39 30.12
CA ALA A 301 17.47 -3.87 30.32
C ALA A 301 18.09 -3.16 29.08
N ASP A 302 18.52 -1.90 29.15
CA ASP A 302 19.36 -1.32 30.21
C ASP A 302 18.91 0.06 30.69
N TYR A 303 19.03 0.23 32.01
CA TYR A 303 19.24 1.52 32.66
C TYR A 303 20.55 2.16 32.15
N ILE A 304 20.49 3.42 31.73
CA ILE A 304 21.31 4.57 32.19
C ILE A 304 20.71 5.84 31.55
#